data_AF-A0A7R9AIQ7-F1
#
_entry.id   AF-A0A7R9AIQ7-F1
#
_cell.length_a   1.000
_cell.length_b   1.000
_cell.length_c   1.000
_cell.angle_alpha   90.00
_cell.angle_beta   90.00
_cell.angle_gamma   90.00
#
_symmetry.space_group_name_H-M   'P 1'
#
loop_
_entity.id
_entity.type
_entity.pdbx_description
1 polymer ?
#
loop_
_entity_poly.entity_id
_entity_poly.type
_entity_poly.pdbx_seq_one_letter_code
_entity_poly.pdbx_strand_id
1 'polypeptide(L)'
;QEISHQKIAVKVYYLTGDVKNQSRVNTVLAEYKPTVVFHAAAYKHVPLMENGNVMEALYNNVLGTHTLAKACMEANVDKFVLISTDKAVNPTNVMGATKRLAELVCQGLQTSLPNKKESTKFVIVRFGNVLGSSGSVIPKFREQIAKGGPVTITHPEITRYFMSIPEAAQLVMQAGVMGQGGEIFVLDMGESVKIADLAATMIKLSGFHEEEIKIEYVGLRPGEKLYEELLADDEHTLPTPHDKLRIASARTVNEDTNMNKMTKAVFPVAGLGTRFLPATKASPKEMLPIVDKPLIQYAAEEAIAGGATELIFITGRNKRSIEDHFDNASELEASLEAGGKKQLLEILRGILPSHVSCIFIRQPKALGLGHAVLCAKPVVGDNPFSVILADDLIDATPSATKQMADVYA
;
A
#
# COMPACT_ATOMS: atom_id res chain seq x y z
N GLN A 1 7.96 -9.74 32.28
CA GLN A 1 9.06 -9.88 33.28
C GLN A 1 9.90 -8.60 33.41
N GLU A 2 10.20 -7.83 32.36
CA GLU A 2 10.94 -6.56 32.53
C GLU A 2 10.18 -5.47 33.31
N ILE A 3 8.87 -5.30 33.05
CA ILE A 3 8.07 -4.24 33.68
C ILE A 3 7.71 -4.57 35.14
N SER A 4 7.73 -5.84 35.55
CA SER A 4 7.41 -6.25 36.93
C SER A 4 8.41 -5.73 37.98
N HIS A 5 9.59 -5.27 37.56
CA HIS A 5 10.56 -4.60 38.45
C HIS A 5 10.26 -3.10 38.65
N GLN A 6 9.40 -2.52 37.80
CA GLN A 6 8.92 -1.16 38.00
C GLN A 6 7.78 -1.23 39.02
N LYS A 7 7.88 -0.46 40.11
CA LYS A 7 6.83 -0.37 41.15
C LYS A 7 5.63 0.42 40.62
N ILE A 8 4.88 -0.15 39.68
CA ILE A 8 3.70 0.49 39.08
C ILE A 8 2.45 -0.01 39.79
N ALA A 9 1.55 0.89 40.17
CA ALA A 9 0.31 0.59 40.89
C ALA A 9 -0.80 -0.03 40.01
N VAL A 10 -0.46 -0.53 38.82
CA VAL A 10 -1.42 -1.06 37.84
C VAL A 10 -1.23 -2.56 37.65
N LYS A 11 -2.34 -3.28 37.52
CA LYS A 11 -2.32 -4.71 37.22
C LYS A 11 -1.95 -4.92 35.74
N VAL A 12 -0.90 -5.69 35.48
CA VAL A 12 -0.42 -5.98 34.13
C VAL A 12 -0.63 -7.45 33.82
N TYR A 13 -1.18 -7.73 32.64
CA TYR A 13 -1.33 -9.09 32.09
C TYR A 13 -0.45 -9.23 30.86
N TYR A 14 0.30 -10.34 30.77
CA TYR A 14 1.15 -10.64 29.63
C TYR A 14 0.53 -11.79 28.83
N LEU A 15 0.18 -11.50 27.58
CA LEU A 15 -0.49 -12.45 26.71
C LEU A 15 0.32 -12.63 25.43
N THR A 16 0.62 -13.87 25.07
CA THR A 16 1.21 -14.21 23.77
C THR A 16 0.09 -14.39 22.74
N GLY A 17 0.31 -13.86 21.54
CA GLY A 17 -0.62 -13.98 20.42
C GLY A 17 -0.13 -13.20 19.20
N ASP A 18 -0.80 -13.44 18.08
CA ASP A 18 -0.61 -12.74 16.81
C ASP A 18 -1.92 -12.04 16.45
N VAL A 19 -1.86 -10.77 16.03
CA VAL A 19 -3.04 -9.98 15.64
C VAL A 19 -3.77 -10.58 14.43
N LYS A 20 -3.11 -11.43 13.64
CA LYS A 20 -3.71 -12.19 12.54
C LYS A 20 -4.59 -13.36 13.02
N ASN A 21 -4.46 -13.80 14.28
CA ASN A 21 -5.24 -14.90 14.82
C ASN A 21 -6.57 -14.40 15.40
N GLN A 22 -7.60 -14.38 14.57
CA GLN A 22 -8.95 -13.91 14.93
C GLN A 22 -9.49 -14.58 16.21
N SER A 23 -9.36 -15.90 16.33
CA SER A 23 -9.87 -16.66 17.48
C SER A 23 -9.21 -16.22 18.80
N ARG A 24 -7.88 -16.03 18.76
CA ARG A 24 -7.12 -15.54 19.92
C ARG A 24 -7.52 -14.11 20.27
N VAL A 25 -7.63 -13.22 19.28
CA VAL A 25 -8.08 -11.84 19.48
C VAL A 25 -9.46 -11.80 20.14
N ASN A 26 -10.42 -12.55 19.61
CA ASN A 26 -11.79 -12.60 20.14
C ASN A 26 -11.82 -13.10 21.58
N THR A 27 -11.04 -14.15 21.89
CA THR A 27 -10.93 -14.69 23.25
C THR A 27 -10.42 -13.62 24.23
N VAL A 28 -9.37 -12.89 23.85
CA VAL A 28 -8.77 -11.83 24.70
C VAL A 28 -9.75 -10.66 24.89
N LEU A 29 -10.42 -10.21 23.84
CA LEU A 29 -11.40 -9.13 23.94
C LEU A 29 -12.59 -9.52 24.81
N ALA A 30 -13.09 -10.76 24.68
CA ALA A 30 -14.20 -11.25 25.49
C ALA A 30 -13.85 -11.40 26.98
N GLU A 31 -12.63 -11.86 27.29
CA GLU A 31 -12.15 -12.05 28.67
C GLU A 31 -11.88 -10.71 29.37
N TYR A 32 -11.12 -9.82 28.73
CA TYR A 32 -10.60 -8.61 29.38
C TYR A 32 -11.44 -7.35 29.13
N LYS A 33 -12.29 -7.33 28.08
CA LYS A 33 -13.21 -6.23 27.73
C LYS A 33 -12.54 -4.84 27.81
N PRO A 34 -11.45 -4.61 27.06
CA PRO A 34 -10.72 -3.35 27.13
C PRO A 34 -11.58 -2.17 26.66
N THR A 35 -11.45 -1.03 27.33
CA THR A 35 -12.10 0.22 26.89
C THR A 35 -11.34 0.87 25.73
N VAL A 36 -10.02 0.75 25.72
CA VAL A 36 -9.15 1.34 24.69
C VAL A 36 -8.14 0.30 24.22
N VAL A 37 -7.94 0.22 22.91
CA VAL A 37 -6.92 -0.63 22.28
C VAL A 37 -5.95 0.24 21.49
N PHE A 38 -4.67 0.15 21.82
CA PHE A 38 -3.58 0.75 21.05
C PHE A 38 -2.94 -0.29 20.14
N HIS A 39 -3.11 -0.16 18.82
CA HIS A 39 -2.55 -1.08 17.85
C HIS A 39 -1.19 -0.59 17.34
N ALA A 40 -0.13 -1.10 17.98
CA ALA A 40 1.27 -0.80 17.66
C ALA A 40 2.00 -1.97 16.96
N ALA A 41 1.30 -3.04 16.58
CA ALA A 41 1.92 -4.20 15.93
C ALA A 41 2.05 -3.98 14.41
N ALA A 42 3.28 -3.94 13.91
CA ALA A 42 3.57 -3.79 12.48
C ALA A 42 5.01 -4.22 12.13
N TYR A 43 5.22 -4.64 10.89
CA TYR A 43 6.55 -4.61 10.27
C TYR A 43 6.86 -3.19 9.82
N LYS A 44 8.03 -2.68 10.23
CA LYS A 44 8.43 -1.28 10.01
C LYS A 44 9.70 -1.08 9.18
N HIS A 45 10.38 -2.16 8.80
CA HIS A 45 11.67 -2.09 8.11
C HIS A 45 11.49 -1.96 6.60
N VAL A 46 11.63 -0.75 6.06
CA VAL A 46 11.44 -0.48 4.61
C VAL A 46 12.23 -1.46 3.72
N PRO A 47 13.58 -1.55 3.77
CA PRO A 47 14.31 -2.38 2.82
C PRO A 47 13.99 -3.88 2.93
N LEU A 48 13.62 -4.34 4.13
CA LEU A 48 13.27 -5.73 4.38
C LEU A 48 11.93 -6.10 3.72
N MET A 49 11.00 -5.14 3.66
CA MET A 49 9.65 -5.35 3.14
C MET A 49 9.52 -5.15 1.62
N GLU A 50 10.53 -4.58 0.95
CA GLU A 50 10.48 -4.32 -0.51
C GLU A 50 10.59 -5.57 -1.39
N ASN A 51 11.16 -6.66 -0.87
CA ASN A 51 11.52 -7.84 -1.67
C ASN A 51 10.63 -9.04 -1.34
N GLY A 52 11.20 -10.20 -1.01
CA GLY A 52 10.44 -11.44 -0.76
C GLY A 52 9.42 -11.39 0.39
N ASN A 53 9.30 -10.27 1.12
CA ASN A 53 8.41 -10.10 2.27
C ASN A 53 7.22 -9.17 2.00
N VAL A 54 6.93 -8.81 0.74
CA VAL A 54 5.77 -7.93 0.41
C VAL A 54 4.48 -8.48 1.00
N MET A 55 4.22 -9.78 0.81
CA MET A 55 3.00 -10.43 1.31
C MET A 55 2.94 -10.45 2.84
N GLU A 56 4.08 -10.60 3.52
CA GLU A 56 4.14 -10.54 4.99
C GLU A 56 3.83 -9.13 5.52
N ALA A 57 4.29 -8.09 4.83
CA ALA A 57 3.91 -6.70 5.13
C ALA A 57 2.39 -6.51 4.99
N LEU A 58 1.79 -7.03 3.91
CA LEU A 58 0.35 -6.95 3.68
C LEU A 58 -0.44 -7.71 4.75
N TYR A 59 -0.11 -8.97 4.99
CA TYR A 59 -0.80 -9.81 5.96
C TYR A 59 -0.69 -9.25 7.38
N ASN A 60 0.48 -8.77 7.78
CA ASN A 60 0.66 -8.27 9.13
C ASN A 60 0.09 -6.85 9.31
N ASN A 61 0.48 -5.91 8.45
CA ASN A 61 0.14 -4.51 8.64
C ASN A 61 -1.30 -4.20 8.24
N VAL A 62 -1.86 -4.91 7.25
CA VAL A 62 -3.21 -4.65 6.74
C VAL A 62 -4.20 -5.66 7.29
N LEU A 63 -4.04 -6.96 6.97
CA LEU A 63 -5.02 -7.96 7.43
C LEU A 63 -5.00 -8.12 8.95
N GLY A 64 -3.84 -8.05 9.59
CA GLY A 64 -3.72 -8.03 11.05
C GLY A 64 -4.44 -6.81 11.67
N THR A 65 -4.33 -5.64 11.04
CA THR A 65 -5.09 -4.44 11.46
C THR A 65 -6.58 -4.67 11.29
N HIS A 66 -7.04 -5.14 10.13
CA HIS A 66 -8.46 -5.42 9.88
C HIS A 66 -9.02 -6.43 10.89
N THR A 67 -8.31 -7.53 11.13
CA THR A 67 -8.69 -8.60 12.09
C THR A 67 -8.93 -8.01 13.48
N LEU A 68 -7.97 -7.23 14.00
CA LEU A 68 -8.07 -6.65 15.33
C LEU A 68 -9.10 -5.51 15.39
N ALA A 69 -9.12 -4.62 14.40
CA ALA A 69 -10.02 -3.49 14.32
C ALA A 69 -11.49 -3.94 14.24
N LYS A 70 -11.79 -4.92 13.39
CA LYS A 70 -13.13 -5.52 13.26
C LYS A 70 -13.54 -6.23 14.54
N ALA A 71 -12.64 -6.97 15.20
CA ALA A 71 -12.93 -7.59 16.48
C ALA A 71 -13.25 -6.57 17.59
N CYS A 72 -12.52 -5.45 17.62
CA CYS A 72 -12.77 -4.36 18.57
C CYS A 72 -14.14 -3.72 18.33
N MET A 73 -14.51 -3.55 17.06
CA MET A 73 -15.82 -3.07 16.64
C MET A 73 -16.95 -4.01 17.09
N GLU A 74 -16.82 -5.30 16.82
CA GLU A 74 -17.81 -6.33 17.24
C GLU A 74 -17.92 -6.46 18.77
N ALA A 75 -16.81 -6.23 19.49
CA ALA A 75 -16.77 -6.24 20.95
C ALA A 75 -17.18 -4.90 21.60
N ASN A 76 -17.54 -3.88 20.81
CA ASN A 76 -17.86 -2.52 21.27
C ASN A 76 -16.78 -1.90 22.18
N VAL A 77 -15.51 -2.03 21.79
CA VAL A 77 -14.41 -1.27 22.42
C VAL A 77 -14.64 0.21 22.16
N ASP A 78 -14.54 1.07 23.17
CA ASP A 78 -14.83 2.51 23.01
C ASP A 78 -13.87 3.17 22.01
N LYS A 79 -12.56 2.91 22.13
CA LYS A 79 -11.56 3.50 21.23
C LYS A 79 -10.54 2.51 20.70
N PHE A 80 -10.30 2.57 19.40
CA PHE A 80 -9.22 1.90 18.70
C PHE A 80 -8.24 2.93 18.16
N VAL A 81 -7.00 2.90 18.65
CA VAL A 81 -5.94 3.84 18.24
C VAL A 81 -4.91 3.11 17.37
N LEU A 82 -4.89 3.43 16.07
CA LEU A 82 -3.89 2.90 15.14
C LEU A 82 -2.62 3.76 15.16
N ILE A 83 -1.48 3.12 15.42
CA ILE A 83 -0.18 3.76 15.25
C ILE A 83 0.21 3.70 13.77
N SER A 84 0.29 4.87 13.13
CA SER A 84 0.73 5.03 11.74
C SER A 84 2.07 5.80 11.66
N THR A 85 2.48 6.19 10.46
CA THR A 85 3.81 6.75 10.19
C THR A 85 3.74 7.78 9.07
N ASP A 86 4.67 8.74 9.09
CA ASP A 86 4.98 9.62 7.95
C ASP A 86 5.11 8.89 6.60
N LYS A 87 5.65 7.66 6.59
CA LYS A 87 5.81 6.85 5.36
C LYS A 87 4.48 6.41 4.73
N ALA A 88 3.36 6.53 5.44
CA ALA A 88 2.03 6.30 4.88
C ALA A 88 1.57 7.48 3.99
N VAL A 89 2.25 8.62 4.08
CA VAL A 89 2.03 9.80 3.26
C VAL A 89 2.79 9.64 1.94
N ASN A 90 2.06 9.74 0.81
CA ASN A 90 2.62 9.60 -0.54
C ASN A 90 3.60 8.41 -0.65
N PRO A 91 3.17 7.18 -0.32
CA PRO A 91 4.09 6.08 -0.07
C PRO A 91 4.87 5.68 -1.33
N THR A 92 6.19 5.57 -1.21
CA THR A 92 7.11 5.12 -2.29
C THR A 92 7.68 3.72 -2.03
N ASN A 93 7.16 3.04 -1.00
CA ASN A 93 7.63 1.73 -0.55
C ASN A 93 6.46 0.90 -0.03
N VAL A 94 6.63 -0.42 -0.02
CA VAL A 94 5.64 -1.42 0.41
C VAL A 94 5.23 -1.19 1.85
N MET A 95 6.19 -0.94 2.74
CA MET A 95 5.89 -0.73 4.16
C MET A 95 4.95 0.47 4.35
N GLY A 96 5.28 1.62 3.76
CA GLY A 96 4.45 2.81 3.76
C GLY A 96 3.08 2.59 3.13
N ALA A 97 3.03 1.92 1.97
CA ALA A 97 1.79 1.59 1.28
C ALA A 97 0.86 0.70 2.13
N THR A 98 1.42 -0.31 2.82
CA THR A 98 0.64 -1.16 3.73
C THR A 98 0.15 -0.41 4.96
N LYS A 99 0.92 0.56 5.48
CA LYS A 99 0.45 1.43 6.56
C LYS A 99 -0.65 2.36 6.11
N ARG A 100 -0.56 2.93 4.90
CA ARG A 100 -1.65 3.70 4.30
C ARG A 100 -2.91 2.86 4.11
N LEU A 101 -2.77 1.62 3.64
CA LEU A 101 -3.92 0.72 3.51
C LEU A 101 -4.54 0.37 4.88
N ALA A 102 -3.73 0.23 5.93
CA ALA A 102 -4.22 0.05 7.29
C ALA A 102 -5.01 1.27 7.82
N GLU A 103 -4.62 2.49 7.44
CA GLU A 103 -5.40 3.71 7.72
C GLU A 103 -6.76 3.64 7.02
N LEU A 104 -6.78 3.31 5.72
CA LEU A 104 -8.00 3.19 4.92
C LEU A 104 -8.95 2.12 5.49
N VAL A 105 -8.42 1.00 5.99
CA VAL A 105 -9.21 -0.03 6.68
C VAL A 105 -9.93 0.56 7.89
N CYS A 106 -9.23 1.32 8.73
CA CYS A 106 -9.85 1.92 9.91
C CYS A 106 -10.89 2.98 9.53
N GLN A 107 -10.62 3.78 8.49
CA GLN A 107 -11.55 4.77 7.96
C GLN A 107 -12.81 4.10 7.38
N GLY A 108 -12.67 3.02 6.61
CA GLY A 108 -13.79 2.27 6.05
C GLY A 108 -14.64 1.58 7.13
N LEU A 109 -14.02 1.05 8.17
CA LEU A 109 -14.77 0.52 9.33
C LEU A 109 -15.51 1.65 10.07
N GLN A 110 -14.88 2.81 10.24
CA GLN A 110 -15.51 3.97 10.87
C GLN A 110 -16.75 4.47 10.11
N THR A 111 -16.71 4.50 8.77
CA THR A 111 -17.86 4.92 7.95
C THR A 111 -18.98 3.89 7.95
N SER A 112 -18.66 2.59 7.98
CA SER A 112 -19.67 1.53 8.05
C SER A 112 -20.49 1.50 9.35
N LEU A 113 -20.01 2.21 10.39
CA LEU A 113 -20.68 2.23 11.69
C LEU A 113 -21.88 3.18 11.68
N PRO A 114 -23.02 2.77 12.27
CA PRO A 114 -24.13 3.68 12.46
C PRO A 114 -23.67 4.82 13.37
N ASN A 115 -24.14 6.04 13.09
CA ASN A 115 -23.77 7.27 13.80
C ASN A 115 -24.37 7.30 15.23
N LYS A 116 -23.99 6.31 16.06
CA LYS A 116 -24.45 6.06 17.41
C LYS A 116 -23.33 6.40 18.38
N LYS A 117 -23.73 6.87 19.57
CA LYS A 117 -22.80 7.26 20.63
C LYS A 117 -21.95 6.08 21.18
N GLU A 118 -22.37 4.85 20.93
CA GLU A 118 -21.79 3.61 21.50
C GLU A 118 -20.94 2.80 20.50
N SER A 119 -20.71 3.30 19.29
CA SER A 119 -19.84 2.62 18.33
C SER A 119 -18.35 2.86 18.61
N THR A 120 -17.50 1.87 18.33
CA THR A 120 -16.04 2.02 18.40
C THR A 120 -15.56 3.21 17.58
N LYS A 121 -14.73 4.06 18.21
CA LYS A 121 -14.10 5.22 17.56
C LYS A 121 -12.71 4.85 17.08
N PHE A 122 -12.50 4.96 15.77
CA PHE A 122 -11.20 4.72 15.16
C PHE A 122 -10.40 6.01 15.08
N VAL A 123 -9.25 6.03 15.75
CA VAL A 123 -8.33 7.18 15.80
C VAL A 123 -7.00 6.75 15.21
N ILE A 124 -6.46 7.51 14.27
CA ILE A 124 -5.18 7.22 13.64
C ILE A 124 -4.17 8.26 14.11
N VAL A 125 -2.94 7.86 14.43
CA VAL A 125 -1.87 8.79 14.83
C VAL A 125 -0.64 8.58 13.95
N ARG A 126 -0.24 9.60 13.20
CA ARG A 126 0.98 9.62 12.37
C ARG A 126 2.10 10.38 13.06
N PHE A 127 3.29 9.80 13.00
CA PHE A 127 4.54 10.46 13.35
C PHE A 127 5.72 9.85 12.61
N GLY A 128 6.85 10.55 12.62
CA GLY A 128 8.11 10.14 12.03
C GLY A 128 8.95 9.27 12.95
N ASN A 129 10.27 9.48 12.91
CA ASN A 129 11.19 8.60 13.61
C ASN A 129 11.19 8.84 15.12
N VAL A 130 11.25 7.74 15.88
CA VAL A 130 11.41 7.80 17.34
C VAL A 130 12.85 7.47 17.72
N LEU A 131 13.47 8.36 18.50
CA LEU A 131 14.86 8.26 18.94
C LEU A 131 15.11 6.96 19.70
N GLY A 132 16.17 6.24 19.30
CA GLY A 132 16.62 5.03 20.00
C GLY A 132 15.68 3.82 19.84
N SER A 133 14.67 3.88 18.98
CA SER A 133 13.78 2.75 18.73
C SER A 133 14.53 1.56 18.09
N SER A 134 14.05 0.33 18.33
CA SER A 134 14.69 -0.90 17.85
C SER A 134 14.90 -0.88 16.34
N GLY A 135 16.11 -1.20 15.88
CA GLY A 135 16.44 -1.25 14.46
C GLY A 135 16.46 0.11 13.74
N SER A 136 16.56 1.21 14.48
CA SER A 136 16.73 2.57 13.92
C SER A 136 18.20 2.91 13.66
N VAL A 137 18.44 4.09 13.06
CA VAL A 137 19.78 4.55 12.66
C VAL A 137 20.71 4.82 13.85
N ILE A 138 20.18 5.29 14.98
CA ILE A 138 21.00 5.68 16.15
C ILE A 138 21.68 4.45 16.79
N PRO A 139 20.99 3.34 17.11
CA PRO A 139 21.66 2.11 17.56
C PRO A 139 22.73 1.61 16.58
N LYS A 140 22.46 1.69 15.27
CA LYS A 140 23.43 1.30 14.24
C LYS A 140 24.68 2.17 14.26
N PHE A 141 24.53 3.49 14.38
CA PHE A 141 25.66 4.41 14.49
C PHE A 141 26.47 4.15 15.76
N ARG A 142 25.81 3.91 16.92
CA ARG A 142 26.52 3.53 18.15
C ARG A 142 27.35 2.26 17.97
N GLU A 143 26.79 1.24 17.32
CA GLU A 143 27.50 0.00 17.03
C GLU A 143 28.67 0.21 16.07
N GLN A 144 28.49 0.99 15.01
CA GLN A 144 29.54 1.31 14.04
C GLN A 144 30.69 2.10 14.69
N ILE A 145 30.36 3.12 15.49
CA ILE A 145 31.35 3.92 16.23
C ILE A 145 32.12 3.04 17.22
N ALA A 146 31.43 2.18 17.98
CA ALA A 146 32.08 1.26 18.92
C ALA A 146 33.03 0.26 18.23
N LYS A 147 32.82 -0.04 16.94
CA LYS A 147 33.69 -0.89 16.11
C LYS A 147 34.82 -0.12 15.40
N GLY A 148 34.93 1.20 15.59
CA GLY A 148 35.94 2.03 14.94
C GLY A 148 35.52 2.58 13.56
N GLY A 149 34.24 2.48 13.20
CA GLY A 149 33.71 2.97 11.93
C GLY A 149 33.92 2.03 10.74
N PRO A 150 33.62 2.49 9.50
CA PRO A 150 32.99 3.79 9.20
C PRO A 150 31.51 3.82 9.60
N VAL A 151 30.98 5.04 9.81
CA VAL A 151 29.54 5.26 9.95
C VAL A 151 28.92 5.33 8.56
N THR A 152 27.89 4.52 8.29
CA THR A 152 27.30 4.45 6.94
C THR A 152 25.99 5.21 6.84
N ILE A 153 25.94 6.18 5.93
CA ILE A 153 24.77 7.01 5.63
C ILE A 153 24.32 6.75 4.20
N THR A 154 23.03 6.75 3.96
CA THR A 154 22.49 6.41 2.63
C THR A 154 22.65 7.56 1.65
N HIS A 155 22.43 8.81 2.06
CA HIS A 155 22.58 9.98 1.21
C HIS A 155 22.98 11.23 2.02
N PRO A 156 23.83 12.14 1.50
CA PRO A 156 24.26 13.34 2.22
C PRO A 156 23.10 14.26 2.64
N GLU A 157 22.13 14.45 1.74
CA GLU A 157 20.98 15.35 1.97
C GLU A 157 19.78 14.69 2.69
N ILE A 158 19.91 13.47 3.21
CA ILE A 158 18.77 12.78 3.83
C ILE A 158 18.41 13.41 5.18
N THR A 159 17.14 13.81 5.35
CA THR A 159 16.62 14.38 6.61
C THR A 159 15.51 13.54 7.21
N ARG A 160 15.36 13.55 8.54
CA ARG A 160 14.26 12.87 9.24
C ARG A 160 13.76 13.70 10.43
N TYR A 161 12.46 13.61 10.70
CA TYR A 161 11.86 14.13 11.93
C TYR A 161 12.13 13.18 13.09
N PHE A 162 12.46 13.72 14.25
CA PHE A 162 12.76 12.93 15.44
C PHE A 162 11.97 13.39 16.65
N MET A 163 11.54 12.44 17.45
CA MET A 163 10.89 12.67 18.74
C MET A 163 11.34 11.62 19.75
N SER A 164 11.26 11.92 21.03
CA SER A 164 11.57 10.95 22.09
C SER A 164 10.45 9.91 22.27
N ILE A 165 10.78 8.71 22.78
CA ILE A 165 9.78 7.66 23.08
C ILE A 165 8.70 8.17 24.06
N PRO A 166 9.04 8.82 25.20
CA PRO A 166 8.02 9.26 26.15
C PRO A 166 7.09 10.32 25.57
N GLU A 167 7.63 11.26 24.79
CA GLU A 167 6.86 12.31 24.13
C GLU A 167 5.88 11.72 23.11
N ALA A 168 6.35 10.83 22.23
CA ALA A 168 5.49 10.16 21.26
C ALA A 168 4.38 9.36 21.96
N ALA A 169 4.72 8.60 23.02
CA ALA A 169 3.73 7.83 23.78
C ALA A 169 2.68 8.73 24.45
N GLN A 170 3.08 9.85 25.03
CA GLN A 170 2.16 10.81 25.64
C GLN A 170 1.20 11.42 24.62
N LEU A 171 1.72 11.87 23.48
CA LEU A 171 0.92 12.46 22.42
C LEU A 171 -0.04 11.45 21.78
N VAL A 172 0.38 10.20 21.61
CA VAL A 172 -0.49 9.10 21.16
C VAL A 172 -1.64 8.87 22.14
N MET A 173 -1.37 8.84 23.45
CA MET A 173 -2.42 8.70 24.47
C MET A 173 -3.38 9.88 24.46
N GLN A 174 -2.88 11.11 24.34
CA GLN A 174 -3.71 12.31 24.24
C GLN A 174 -4.59 12.31 22.99
N ALA A 175 -4.03 11.97 21.81
CA ALA A 175 -4.79 11.81 20.58
C ALA A 175 -5.90 10.76 20.74
N GLY A 176 -5.59 9.62 21.37
CA GLY A 176 -6.57 8.60 21.73
C GLY A 176 -7.71 9.16 22.58
N VAL A 177 -7.44 9.97 23.60
CA VAL A 177 -8.47 10.61 24.43
C VAL A 177 -9.29 11.64 23.63
N MET A 178 -8.63 12.44 22.80
CA MET A 178 -9.24 13.56 22.06
C MET A 178 -10.12 13.11 20.88
N GLY A 179 -9.70 12.08 20.15
CA GLY A 179 -10.36 11.65 18.91
C GLY A 179 -11.81 11.20 19.10
N GLN A 180 -12.68 11.60 18.18
CA GLN A 180 -14.10 11.26 18.20
C GLN A 180 -14.48 10.19 17.16
N GLY A 181 -13.53 9.76 16.34
CA GLY A 181 -13.69 8.76 15.29
C GLY A 181 -13.45 9.37 13.92
N GLY A 182 -12.62 8.70 13.12
CA GLY A 182 -12.30 9.09 11.74
C GLY A 182 -11.15 10.08 11.60
N GLU A 183 -10.67 10.68 12.68
CA GLU A 183 -9.57 11.63 12.61
C GLU A 183 -8.21 10.96 12.45
N ILE A 184 -7.35 11.63 11.67
CA ILE A 184 -5.92 11.32 11.57
C ILE A 184 -5.17 12.42 12.31
N PHE A 185 -4.64 12.11 13.48
CA PHE A 185 -3.76 13.00 14.23
C PHE A 185 -2.34 12.95 13.66
N VAL A 186 -1.72 14.10 13.51
CA VAL A 186 -0.33 14.27 13.10
C VAL A 186 0.41 14.98 14.22
N LEU A 187 1.51 14.39 14.67
CA LEU A 187 2.36 14.99 15.69
C LEU A 187 3.21 16.10 15.08
N ASP A 188 3.26 17.26 15.74
CA ASP A 188 4.28 18.26 15.46
C ASP A 188 5.63 17.78 16.04
N MET A 189 6.59 17.54 15.15
CA MET A 189 7.92 17.03 15.50
C MET A 189 9.01 18.09 15.37
N GLY A 190 8.65 19.36 15.14
CA GLY A 190 9.59 20.43 14.89
C GLY A 190 10.34 20.25 13.56
N GLU A 191 11.59 20.71 13.52
CA GLU A 191 12.38 20.71 12.29
C GLU A 191 13.00 19.33 12.00
N SER A 192 13.08 18.99 10.70
CA SER A 192 13.78 17.78 10.27
C SER A 192 15.30 17.93 10.44
N VAL A 193 15.96 16.85 10.84
CA VAL A 193 17.41 16.82 11.10
C VAL A 193 18.13 16.06 9.99
N LYS A 194 19.24 16.60 9.45
CA LYS A 194 20.12 15.87 8.52
C LYS A 194 20.78 14.70 9.23
N ILE A 195 20.76 13.53 8.60
CA ILE A 195 21.36 12.32 9.19
C ILE A 195 22.89 12.42 9.26
N ALA A 196 23.51 13.18 8.34
CA ALA A 196 24.93 13.51 8.41
C ALA A 196 25.29 14.28 9.69
N ASP A 197 24.56 15.35 10.00
CA ASP A 197 24.78 16.17 11.19
C ASP A 197 24.57 15.36 12.48
N LEU A 198 23.56 14.47 12.47
CA LEU A 198 23.32 13.53 13.57
C LEU A 198 24.52 12.58 13.76
N ALA A 199 25.04 12.00 12.69
CA ALA A 199 26.19 11.09 12.74
C ALA A 199 27.45 11.80 13.27
N ALA A 200 27.77 12.98 12.74
CA ALA A 200 28.89 13.82 13.19
C ALA A 200 28.79 14.15 14.68
N THR A 201 27.60 14.54 15.13
CA THR A 201 27.32 14.81 16.56
C THR A 201 27.56 13.56 17.41
N MET A 202 27.12 12.38 16.96
CA MET A 202 27.31 11.13 17.68
C MET A 202 28.78 10.70 17.75
N ILE A 203 29.56 10.89 16.68
CA ILE A 203 31.01 10.62 16.65
C ILE A 203 31.71 11.50 17.70
N LYS A 204 31.43 12.81 17.68
CA LYS A 204 31.98 13.79 18.62
C LYS A 204 31.64 13.47 20.07
N LEU A 205 30.37 13.15 20.36
CA LEU A 205 29.92 12.78 21.70
C LEU A 205 30.51 11.45 22.20
N SER A 206 31.02 10.62 21.29
CA SER A 206 31.72 9.38 21.62
C SER A 206 33.22 9.58 21.84
N GLY A 207 33.72 10.81 21.76
CA GLY A 207 35.12 11.16 22.01
C GLY A 207 36.04 11.05 20.80
N PHE A 208 35.49 10.89 19.60
CA PHE A 208 36.25 10.78 18.34
C PHE A 208 36.06 11.99 17.44
N HIS A 209 36.99 12.21 16.52
CA HIS A 209 36.85 13.15 15.41
C HIS A 209 36.46 12.45 14.10
N GLU A 210 35.88 13.17 13.14
CA GLU A 210 35.49 12.62 11.82
C GLU A 210 36.68 12.11 10.99
N GLU A 211 37.90 12.57 11.32
CA GLU A 211 39.15 12.08 10.75
C GLU A 211 39.47 10.65 11.20
N GLU A 212 39.05 10.29 12.42
CA GLU A 212 39.23 8.96 13.01
C GLU A 212 38.10 8.01 12.62
N ILE A 213 36.86 8.50 12.60
CA ILE A 213 35.67 7.73 12.19
C ILE A 213 35.03 8.40 10.98
N LYS A 214 35.32 7.84 9.81
CA LYS A 214 34.80 8.36 8.54
C LYS A 214 33.30 8.10 8.39
N ILE A 215 32.63 9.05 7.72
CA ILE A 215 31.28 8.89 7.21
C ILE A 215 31.35 8.41 5.75
N GLU A 216 30.72 7.28 5.46
CA GLU A 216 30.64 6.72 4.11
C GLU A 216 29.21 6.75 3.57
N TYR A 217 29.06 7.28 2.35
CA TYR A 217 27.78 7.34 1.65
C TYR A 217 27.57 6.07 0.81
N VAL A 218 26.59 5.26 1.19
CA VAL A 218 26.35 3.93 0.60
C VAL A 218 25.23 3.90 -0.44
N GLY A 219 24.62 5.05 -0.72
CA GLY A 219 23.47 5.18 -1.62
C GLY A 219 22.13 4.90 -0.93
N LEU A 220 21.05 5.39 -1.54
CA LEU A 220 19.69 5.12 -1.08
C LEU A 220 19.36 3.64 -1.23
N ARG A 221 18.67 3.10 -0.23
CA ARG A 221 18.17 1.73 -0.27
C ARG A 221 16.84 1.67 -1.04
N PRO A 222 16.44 0.51 -1.56
CA PRO A 222 15.15 0.34 -2.21
C PRO A 222 13.99 0.87 -1.35
N GLY A 223 13.12 1.67 -1.97
CA GLY A 223 11.94 2.26 -1.33
C GLY A 223 12.20 3.47 -0.40
N GLU A 224 13.46 3.81 -0.12
CA GLU A 224 13.80 4.88 0.82
C GLU A 224 13.60 6.28 0.21
N LYS A 225 12.85 7.14 0.91
CA LYS A 225 12.69 8.55 0.55
C LYS A 225 13.89 9.38 0.98
N LEU A 226 14.21 10.42 0.22
CA LEU A 226 15.21 11.41 0.64
C LEU A 226 14.65 12.31 1.76
N TYR A 227 13.41 12.74 1.61
CA TYR A 227 12.67 13.56 2.57
C TYR A 227 11.36 12.89 2.94
N GLU A 228 11.01 12.89 4.23
CA GLU A 228 9.71 12.42 4.68
C GLU A 228 8.73 13.60 4.77
N GLU A 229 7.46 13.32 4.57
CA GLU A 229 6.37 14.28 4.62
C GLU A 229 5.42 13.90 5.77
N LEU A 230 4.93 14.88 6.53
CA LEU A 230 3.94 14.62 7.58
C LEU A 230 2.49 14.69 7.07
N LEU A 231 2.29 15.29 5.89
CA LEU A 231 0.98 15.52 5.23
C LEU A 231 1.13 15.32 3.73
N ALA A 232 0.10 14.78 3.08
CA ALA A 232 0.07 14.71 1.62
C ALA A 232 -0.21 16.10 1.02
N ASP A 233 0.08 16.27 -0.28
CA ASP A 233 -0.08 17.56 -1.00
C ASP A 233 -1.52 18.11 -0.93
N ASP A 234 -2.52 17.23 -0.80
CA ASP A 234 -3.94 17.56 -0.70
C ASP A 234 -4.51 17.49 0.73
N GLU A 235 -3.65 17.27 1.74
CA GLU A 235 -4.04 17.24 3.15
C GLU A 235 -3.76 18.60 3.82
N HIS A 236 -4.78 19.17 4.48
CA HIS A 236 -4.62 20.34 5.35
C HIS A 236 -4.74 19.94 6.82
N THR A 237 -4.18 20.75 7.72
CA THR A 237 -4.31 20.49 9.17
C THR A 237 -5.25 21.45 9.87
N LEU A 238 -6.05 20.90 10.76
CA LEU A 238 -6.84 21.62 11.74
C LEU A 238 -6.11 21.62 13.09
N PRO A 239 -6.20 22.73 13.87
CA PRO A 239 -5.61 22.78 15.19
C PRO A 239 -6.36 21.87 16.17
N THR A 240 -5.71 21.52 17.27
CA THR A 240 -6.35 20.87 18.42
C THR A 240 -6.05 21.67 19.70
N PRO A 241 -6.70 21.38 20.83
CA PRO A 241 -6.33 21.99 22.12
C PRO A 241 -4.89 21.74 22.59
N HIS A 242 -4.16 20.81 21.98
CA HIS A 242 -2.76 20.54 22.30
C HIS A 242 -1.85 20.99 21.16
N ASP A 243 -0.90 21.87 21.43
CA ASP A 243 -0.09 22.55 20.41
C ASP A 243 0.68 21.59 19.48
N LYS A 244 1.11 20.44 20.01
CA LYS A 244 1.83 19.41 19.24
C LYS A 244 0.95 18.36 18.56
N LEU A 245 -0.37 18.55 18.59
CA LEU A 245 -1.33 17.65 17.93
C LEU A 245 -2.16 18.44 16.93
N ARG A 246 -2.14 17.97 15.68
CA ARG A 246 -2.98 18.51 14.60
C ARG A 246 -3.84 17.41 14.01
N ILE A 247 -5.00 17.75 13.47
CA ILE A 247 -5.84 16.79 12.74
C ILE A 247 -5.64 17.01 11.24
N ALA A 248 -5.19 15.99 10.53
CA ALA A 248 -5.17 16.02 9.07
C ALA A 248 -6.59 15.83 8.54
N SER A 249 -7.06 16.80 7.76
CA SER A 249 -8.26 16.69 6.94
C SER A 249 -7.94 15.82 5.73
N ALA A 250 -7.83 14.52 5.95
CA ALA A 250 -7.69 13.56 4.86
C ALA A 250 -8.99 13.47 4.06
N ARG A 251 -8.89 13.15 2.77
CA ARG A 251 -10.06 12.68 2.01
C ARG A 251 -10.70 11.53 2.77
N THR A 252 -11.93 11.74 3.24
CA THR A 252 -12.78 10.64 3.65
C THR A 252 -12.92 9.70 2.46
N VAL A 253 -12.92 8.40 2.72
CA VAL A 253 -13.38 7.44 1.71
C VAL A 253 -14.83 7.83 1.44
N ASN A 254 -15.08 8.55 0.33
CA ASN A 254 -16.40 9.10 0.03
C ASN A 254 -17.41 7.95 0.01
N GLU A 255 -18.46 8.08 0.80
CA GLU A 255 -19.74 7.43 0.56
C GLU A 255 -20.41 8.09 -0.66
N ASP A 256 -19.74 8.09 -1.82
CA ASP A 256 -20.51 8.24 -3.04
C ASP A 256 -21.37 6.98 -3.13
N THR A 257 -22.61 7.08 -2.63
CA THR A 257 -23.67 6.07 -2.72
C THR A 257 -24.03 5.75 -4.18
N ASN A 258 -23.42 6.45 -5.14
CA ASN A 258 -23.23 5.99 -6.50
C ASN A 258 -21.80 5.46 -6.65
N MET A 259 -21.52 4.25 -6.12
CA MET A 259 -20.30 3.55 -6.49
C MET A 259 -20.38 3.28 -7.98
N ASN A 260 -19.65 4.09 -8.77
CA ASN A 260 -19.65 3.96 -10.21
C ASN A 260 -19.24 2.53 -10.54
N LYS A 261 -20.05 1.86 -11.36
CA LYS A 261 -19.74 0.52 -11.84
C LYS A 261 -18.34 0.53 -12.44
N MET A 262 -17.53 -0.47 -12.10
CA MET A 262 -16.16 -0.59 -12.61
C MET A 262 -16.19 -0.95 -14.10
N THR A 263 -16.32 0.06 -14.96
CA THR A 263 -16.45 -0.10 -16.42
C THR A 263 -15.11 -0.06 -17.15
N LYS A 264 -14.01 0.31 -16.48
CA LYS A 264 -12.68 0.42 -17.08
C LYS A 264 -11.74 -0.65 -16.52
N ALA A 265 -10.95 -1.26 -17.40
CA ALA A 265 -9.90 -2.21 -17.03
C ALA A 265 -8.58 -1.82 -17.69
N VAL A 266 -7.50 -1.77 -16.92
CA VAL A 266 -6.16 -1.40 -17.39
C VAL A 266 -5.28 -2.65 -17.45
N PHE A 267 -4.61 -2.85 -18.59
CA PHE A 267 -3.74 -3.99 -18.88
C PHE A 267 -2.30 -3.52 -19.12
N PRO A 268 -1.40 -3.63 -18.13
CA PRO A 268 0.02 -3.28 -18.26
C PRO A 268 0.82 -4.29 -19.11
N VAL A 269 0.72 -4.22 -20.43
CA VAL A 269 1.28 -5.22 -21.36
C VAL A 269 2.58 -4.79 -22.09
N ALA A 270 3.20 -3.69 -21.64
CA ALA A 270 4.41 -3.15 -22.26
C ALA A 270 5.70 -3.95 -21.94
N GLY A 271 5.65 -4.90 -21.00
CA GLY A 271 6.82 -5.60 -20.49
C GLY A 271 7.53 -6.49 -21.53
N LEU A 272 8.86 -6.60 -21.42
CA LEU A 272 9.69 -7.39 -22.34
C LEU A 272 9.56 -8.92 -22.14
N GLY A 273 9.01 -9.37 -21.01
CA GLY A 273 8.82 -10.80 -20.75
C GLY A 273 10.13 -11.61 -20.69
N THR A 274 11.20 -11.03 -20.13
CA THR A 274 12.55 -11.64 -20.08
C THR A 274 12.59 -13.02 -19.41
N ARG A 275 11.70 -13.26 -18.44
CA ARG A 275 11.54 -14.55 -17.74
C ARG A 275 11.07 -15.69 -18.65
N PHE A 276 10.50 -15.37 -19.81
CA PHE A 276 9.93 -16.33 -20.77
C PHE A 276 10.74 -16.42 -22.07
N LEU A 277 11.99 -15.94 -22.06
CA LEU A 277 12.90 -16.15 -23.20
C LEU A 277 13.19 -17.67 -23.36
N PRO A 278 13.29 -18.19 -24.59
CA PRO A 278 13.33 -17.44 -25.86
C PRO A 278 11.97 -17.17 -26.50
N ALA A 279 10.85 -17.70 -25.96
CA ALA A 279 9.54 -17.57 -26.59
C ALA A 279 9.14 -16.09 -26.79
N THR A 280 9.44 -15.25 -25.81
CA THR A 280 9.13 -13.81 -25.86
C THR A 280 9.95 -13.00 -26.86
N LYS A 281 10.95 -13.60 -27.50
CA LYS A 281 11.68 -12.99 -28.61
C LYS A 281 10.81 -12.88 -29.87
N ALA A 282 9.92 -13.84 -30.09
CA ALA A 282 9.08 -13.91 -31.29
C ALA A 282 7.68 -13.33 -31.06
N SER A 283 7.09 -13.60 -29.88
CA SER A 283 5.72 -13.21 -29.55
C SER A 283 5.66 -12.58 -28.16
N PRO A 284 4.88 -11.51 -27.93
CA PRO A 284 4.64 -10.99 -26.59
C PRO A 284 4.18 -12.11 -25.63
N LYS A 285 4.58 -12.06 -24.35
CA LYS A 285 4.20 -13.07 -23.35
C LYS A 285 2.67 -13.22 -23.24
N GLU A 286 1.94 -12.12 -23.42
CA GLU A 286 0.49 -12.04 -23.35
C GLU A 286 -0.19 -12.70 -24.57
N MET A 287 0.55 -12.88 -25.66
CA MET A 287 0.10 -13.57 -26.87
C MET A 287 0.47 -15.06 -26.88
N LEU A 288 1.10 -15.57 -25.81
CA LEU A 288 1.37 -17.01 -25.70
C LEU A 288 0.03 -17.75 -25.52
N PRO A 289 -0.22 -18.80 -26.31
CA PRO A 289 -1.50 -19.50 -26.28
C PRO A 289 -1.63 -20.40 -25.05
N ILE A 290 -2.81 -20.39 -24.45
CA ILE A 290 -3.30 -21.47 -23.59
C ILE A 290 -4.43 -22.15 -24.34
N VAL A 291 -4.16 -23.39 -24.77
CA VAL A 291 -4.99 -24.15 -25.70
C VAL A 291 -5.12 -23.41 -27.03
N ASP A 292 -6.25 -22.76 -27.28
CA ASP A 292 -6.62 -22.13 -28.55
C ASP A 292 -6.72 -20.59 -28.46
N LYS A 293 -6.55 -20.01 -27.27
CA LYS A 293 -6.64 -18.56 -27.04
C LYS A 293 -5.35 -18.00 -26.45
N PRO A 294 -4.93 -16.79 -26.81
CA PRO A 294 -3.82 -16.11 -26.15
C PRO A 294 -4.20 -15.71 -24.71
N LEU A 295 -3.22 -15.65 -23.82
CA LEU A 295 -3.40 -15.21 -22.41
C LEU A 295 -4.17 -13.90 -22.27
N ILE A 296 -3.89 -12.92 -23.14
CA ILE A 296 -4.56 -11.61 -23.13
C ILE A 296 -6.07 -11.72 -23.38
N GLN A 297 -6.52 -12.72 -24.13
CA GLN A 297 -7.94 -12.95 -24.39
C GLN A 297 -8.66 -13.41 -23.12
N TYR A 298 -8.06 -14.30 -22.34
CA TYR A 298 -8.62 -14.72 -21.04
C TYR A 298 -8.72 -13.53 -20.08
N ALA A 299 -7.69 -12.68 -20.02
CA ALA A 299 -7.70 -11.47 -19.20
C ALA A 299 -8.79 -10.47 -19.62
N ALA A 300 -9.01 -10.31 -20.93
CA ALA A 300 -10.09 -9.45 -21.46
C ALA A 300 -11.48 -10.02 -21.13
N GLU A 301 -11.70 -11.32 -21.34
CA GLU A 301 -12.94 -12.01 -20.98
C GLU A 301 -13.24 -11.90 -19.47
N GLU A 302 -12.21 -12.05 -18.63
CA GLU A 302 -12.33 -11.85 -17.19
C GLU A 302 -12.72 -10.41 -16.82
N ALA A 303 -12.11 -9.40 -17.46
CA ALA A 303 -12.46 -8.00 -17.24
C ALA A 303 -13.92 -7.70 -17.60
N ILE A 304 -14.37 -8.23 -18.75
CA ILE A 304 -15.75 -8.08 -19.24
C ILE A 304 -16.72 -8.76 -18.28
N ALA A 305 -16.39 -9.96 -17.78
CA ALA A 305 -17.18 -10.64 -16.76
C ALA A 305 -17.26 -9.83 -15.44
N GLY A 306 -16.21 -9.06 -15.12
CA GLY A 306 -16.18 -8.08 -14.03
C GLY A 306 -17.01 -6.81 -14.28
N GLY A 307 -17.50 -6.60 -15.50
CA GLY A 307 -18.32 -5.45 -15.89
C GLY A 307 -17.60 -4.37 -16.70
N ALA A 308 -16.36 -4.62 -17.14
CA ALA A 308 -15.60 -3.67 -17.95
C ALA A 308 -16.19 -3.56 -19.38
N THR A 309 -16.36 -2.32 -19.84
CA THR A 309 -16.76 -1.95 -21.21
C THR A 309 -15.65 -1.20 -21.94
N GLU A 310 -14.63 -0.71 -21.23
CA GLU A 310 -13.45 -0.05 -21.79
C GLU A 310 -12.19 -0.81 -21.36
N LEU A 311 -11.50 -1.43 -22.31
CA LEU A 311 -10.26 -2.17 -22.08
C LEU A 311 -9.07 -1.30 -22.51
N ILE A 312 -8.22 -0.92 -21.55
CA ILE A 312 -7.14 0.05 -21.72
C ILE A 312 -5.80 -0.68 -21.67
N PHE A 313 -5.19 -0.90 -22.83
CA PHE A 313 -3.91 -1.60 -22.96
C PHE A 313 -2.75 -0.62 -22.97
N ILE A 314 -1.84 -0.78 -22.02
CA ILE A 314 -0.61 0.01 -21.95
C ILE A 314 0.49 -0.75 -22.69
N THR A 315 0.78 -0.34 -23.93
CA THR A 315 1.64 -1.08 -24.86
C THR A 315 3.05 -0.49 -24.96
N GLY A 316 4.01 -1.32 -25.39
CA GLY A 316 5.38 -0.93 -25.71
C GLY A 316 5.62 -0.97 -27.23
N ARG A 317 6.84 -0.62 -27.69
CA ARG A 317 7.15 -0.54 -29.14
C ARG A 317 6.95 -1.85 -29.92
N ASN A 318 7.07 -3.00 -29.26
CA ASN A 318 7.05 -4.33 -29.89
C ASN A 318 5.76 -5.12 -29.55
N LYS A 319 4.63 -4.44 -29.35
CA LYS A 319 3.38 -5.05 -28.87
C LYS A 319 2.23 -4.95 -29.87
N ARG A 320 2.55 -4.73 -31.15
CA ARG A 320 1.55 -4.56 -32.23
C ARG A 320 0.62 -5.77 -32.38
N SER A 321 1.11 -6.99 -32.17
CA SER A 321 0.25 -8.19 -32.25
C SER A 321 -0.85 -8.23 -31.18
N ILE A 322 -0.73 -7.49 -30.07
CA ILE A 322 -1.83 -7.34 -29.11
C ILE A 322 -2.88 -6.38 -29.67
N GLU A 323 -2.46 -5.30 -30.32
CA GLU A 323 -3.35 -4.35 -31.00
C GLU A 323 -4.10 -5.08 -32.12
N ASP A 324 -3.39 -5.78 -33.00
CA ASP A 324 -3.96 -6.51 -34.14
C ASP A 324 -4.96 -7.62 -33.70
N HIS A 325 -4.78 -8.21 -32.51
CA HIS A 325 -5.68 -9.27 -31.99
C HIS A 325 -7.07 -8.75 -31.60
N PHE A 326 -7.16 -7.51 -31.10
CA PHE A 326 -8.43 -6.90 -30.70
C PHE A 326 -8.97 -5.89 -31.72
N ASP A 327 -8.23 -5.62 -32.80
CA ASP A 327 -8.69 -4.77 -33.89
C ASP A 327 -9.67 -5.52 -34.81
N ASN A 328 -10.45 -4.77 -35.58
CA ASN A 328 -11.40 -5.36 -36.53
C ASN A 328 -10.66 -5.93 -37.75
N ALA A 329 -10.76 -7.24 -37.96
CA ALA A 329 -10.20 -7.92 -39.13
C ALA A 329 -11.22 -8.00 -40.29
N SER A 330 -11.63 -6.84 -40.82
CA SER A 330 -12.68 -6.73 -41.85
C SER A 330 -12.39 -7.56 -43.13
N GLU A 331 -11.13 -7.63 -43.55
CA GLU A 331 -10.71 -8.46 -44.70
C GLU A 331 -10.88 -9.96 -44.42
N LEU A 332 -10.53 -10.40 -43.21
CA LEU A 332 -10.68 -11.79 -42.78
C LEU A 332 -12.16 -12.15 -42.64
N GLU A 333 -12.96 -11.25 -42.08
CA GLU A 333 -14.41 -11.41 -41.94
C GLU A 333 -15.06 -11.56 -43.32
N ALA A 334 -14.78 -10.66 -44.26
CA ALA A 334 -15.30 -10.73 -45.63
C ALA A 334 -14.89 -12.03 -46.35
N SER A 335 -13.65 -12.48 -46.14
CA SER A 335 -13.15 -13.75 -46.69
C SER A 335 -13.90 -14.97 -46.14
N LEU A 336 -14.13 -15.00 -44.82
CA LEU A 336 -14.86 -16.08 -44.15
C LEU A 336 -16.36 -16.08 -44.52
N GLU A 337 -16.96 -14.90 -44.71
CA GLU A 337 -18.34 -14.75 -45.22
C GLU A 337 -18.47 -15.29 -46.64
N ALA A 338 -17.59 -14.88 -47.55
CA ALA A 338 -17.57 -15.38 -48.92
C ALA A 338 -17.34 -16.90 -48.98
N GLY A 339 -16.54 -17.44 -48.06
CA GLY A 339 -16.28 -18.88 -47.92
C GLY A 339 -17.37 -19.67 -47.17
N GLY A 340 -18.44 -19.03 -46.68
CA GLY A 340 -19.52 -19.69 -45.94
C GLY A 340 -19.10 -20.29 -44.59
N LYS A 341 -18.00 -19.83 -44.00
CA LYS A 341 -17.37 -20.41 -42.79
C LYS A 341 -18.03 -19.88 -41.49
N LYS A 342 -19.31 -20.20 -41.28
CA LYS A 342 -20.13 -19.65 -40.17
C LYS A 342 -19.52 -19.79 -38.77
N GLN A 343 -18.99 -20.96 -38.42
CA GLN A 343 -18.38 -21.18 -37.09
C GLN A 343 -17.15 -20.30 -36.85
N LEU A 344 -16.32 -20.08 -37.88
CA LEU A 344 -15.13 -19.23 -37.76
C LEU A 344 -15.52 -17.75 -37.66
N LEU A 345 -16.61 -17.34 -38.32
CA LEU A 345 -17.18 -16.00 -38.18
C LEU A 345 -17.70 -15.75 -36.77
N GLU A 346 -18.37 -16.72 -36.16
CA GLU A 346 -18.83 -16.61 -34.76
C GLU A 346 -17.65 -16.47 -33.79
N ILE A 347 -16.57 -17.23 -34.01
CA ILE A 347 -15.34 -17.08 -33.21
C ILE A 347 -14.74 -15.69 -33.40
N LEU A 348 -14.57 -15.23 -34.65
CA LEU A 348 -13.97 -13.93 -34.96
C LEU A 348 -14.78 -12.77 -34.35
N ARG A 349 -16.10 -12.80 -34.52
CA ARG A 349 -17.02 -11.80 -33.93
C ARG A 349 -17.14 -11.91 -32.41
N GLY A 350 -16.82 -13.07 -31.86
CA GLY A 350 -16.84 -13.35 -30.42
C GLY A 350 -15.59 -12.89 -29.67
N ILE A 351 -14.51 -12.49 -30.37
CA ILE A 351 -13.27 -12.01 -29.74
C ILE A 351 -13.55 -10.81 -28.82
N LEU A 352 -14.35 -9.85 -29.30
CA LEU A 352 -14.73 -8.66 -28.55
C LEU A 352 -16.23 -8.37 -28.72
N PRO A 353 -17.02 -8.32 -27.64
CA PRO A 353 -18.43 -7.94 -27.73
C PRO A 353 -18.61 -6.51 -28.26
N SER A 354 -19.70 -6.26 -29.01
CA SER A 354 -19.96 -4.96 -29.67
C SER A 354 -20.11 -3.76 -28.73
N HIS A 355 -20.36 -3.97 -27.44
CA HIS A 355 -20.49 -2.93 -26.43
C HIS A 355 -19.18 -2.63 -25.68
N VAL A 356 -18.09 -3.32 -26.04
CA VAL A 356 -16.77 -3.18 -25.42
C VAL A 356 -15.84 -2.46 -26.40
N SER A 357 -15.08 -1.49 -25.90
CA SER A 357 -14.07 -0.75 -26.68
C SER A 357 -12.67 -1.01 -26.15
N CYS A 358 -11.68 -0.98 -27.05
CA CYS A 358 -10.27 -1.11 -26.73
C CYS A 358 -9.54 0.22 -26.95
N ILE A 359 -8.73 0.62 -25.97
CA ILE A 359 -7.92 1.85 -26.00
C ILE A 359 -6.47 1.46 -25.79
N PHE A 360 -5.60 1.84 -26.73
CA PHE A 360 -4.17 1.53 -26.67
C PHE A 360 -3.36 2.79 -26.35
N ILE A 361 -2.62 2.76 -25.24
CA ILE A 361 -1.75 3.85 -24.82
C ILE A 361 -0.31 3.37 -24.87
N ARG A 362 0.50 4.01 -25.72
CA ARG A 362 1.91 3.68 -25.86
C ARG A 362 2.73 4.26 -24.71
N GLN A 363 3.33 3.39 -23.91
CA GLN A 363 4.25 3.77 -22.85
C GLN A 363 5.62 4.15 -23.46
N PRO A 364 6.15 5.37 -23.22
CA PRO A 364 7.41 5.80 -23.81
C PRO A 364 8.64 5.16 -23.14
N LYS A 365 8.56 4.87 -21.83
CA LYS A 365 9.62 4.26 -21.02
C LYS A 365 9.04 3.22 -20.06
N ALA A 366 9.69 2.07 -19.92
CA ALA A 366 9.28 1.04 -18.98
C ALA A 366 9.90 1.27 -17.58
N LEU A 367 9.30 2.17 -16.79
CA LEU A 367 9.76 2.49 -15.41
C LEU A 367 9.09 1.62 -14.33
N GLY A 368 8.49 0.49 -14.72
CA GLY A 368 7.79 -0.44 -13.83
C GLY A 368 6.26 -0.36 -13.93
N LEU A 369 5.59 -1.21 -13.14
CA LEU A 369 4.14 -1.40 -13.17
C LEU A 369 3.37 -0.12 -12.82
N GLY A 370 3.77 0.58 -11.76
CA GLY A 370 3.13 1.83 -11.35
C GLY A 370 3.17 2.91 -12.43
N HIS A 371 4.28 3.01 -13.17
CA HIS A 371 4.37 3.92 -14.31
C HIS A 371 3.43 3.51 -15.45
N ALA A 372 3.27 2.20 -15.70
CA ALA A 372 2.32 1.72 -16.71
C ALA A 372 0.88 2.08 -16.33
N VAL A 373 0.48 1.84 -15.08
CA VAL A 373 -0.85 2.24 -14.58
C VAL A 373 -1.04 3.75 -14.66
N LEU A 374 -0.02 4.55 -14.31
CA LEU A 374 -0.09 6.01 -14.38
C LEU A 374 -0.29 6.53 -15.82
N CYS A 375 0.25 5.83 -16.84
CA CYS A 375 -0.02 6.18 -18.24
C CYS A 375 -1.51 6.10 -18.61
N ALA A 376 -2.33 5.34 -17.88
CA ALA A 376 -3.77 5.25 -18.09
C ALA A 376 -4.55 6.47 -17.57
N LYS A 377 -3.93 7.31 -16.73
CA LYS A 377 -4.59 8.45 -16.05
C LYS A 377 -5.43 9.34 -16.98
N PRO A 378 -4.98 9.74 -18.18
CA PRO A 378 -5.77 10.61 -19.06
C PRO A 378 -7.09 9.97 -19.55
N VAL A 379 -7.17 8.64 -19.56
CA VAL A 379 -8.33 7.88 -20.05
C VAL A 379 -9.22 7.38 -18.91
N VAL A 380 -8.60 6.99 -17.80
CA VAL A 380 -9.32 6.54 -16.60
C VAL A 380 -9.95 7.72 -15.86
N GLY A 381 -9.23 8.85 -15.72
CA GLY A 381 -9.66 9.97 -14.88
C GLY A 381 -9.77 9.55 -13.41
N ASP A 382 -10.84 9.98 -12.74
CA ASP A 382 -11.14 9.63 -11.35
C ASP A 382 -12.13 8.44 -11.23
N ASN A 383 -12.37 7.71 -12.31
CA ASN A 383 -13.27 6.55 -12.30
C ASN A 383 -12.59 5.33 -11.66
N PRO A 384 -13.34 4.46 -10.96
CA PRO A 384 -12.83 3.17 -10.51
C PRO A 384 -12.47 2.29 -11.71
N PHE A 385 -11.38 1.53 -11.57
CA PHE A 385 -10.87 0.66 -12.63
C PHE A 385 -10.19 -0.57 -12.04
N SER A 386 -10.21 -1.68 -12.78
CA SER A 386 -9.38 -2.85 -12.48
C SER A 386 -8.01 -2.73 -13.12
N VAL A 387 -7.00 -3.33 -12.50
CA VAL A 387 -5.69 -3.53 -13.10
C VAL A 387 -5.47 -5.03 -13.23
N ILE A 388 -5.30 -5.52 -14.45
CA ILE A 388 -5.20 -6.95 -14.75
C ILE A 388 -3.83 -7.23 -15.36
N LEU A 389 -3.07 -8.11 -14.73
CA LEU A 389 -1.78 -8.60 -15.22
C LEU A 389 -2.05 -9.77 -16.16
N ALA A 390 -2.09 -9.51 -17.46
CA ALA A 390 -2.44 -10.50 -18.48
C ALA A 390 -1.39 -11.60 -18.72
N ASP A 391 -0.39 -11.74 -17.85
CA ASP A 391 0.52 -12.89 -17.80
C ASP A 391 0.26 -13.83 -16.62
N ASP A 392 -0.71 -13.53 -15.77
CA ASP A 392 -1.15 -14.39 -14.68
C ASP A 392 -2.59 -14.86 -14.94
N LEU A 393 -2.80 -16.18 -14.90
CA LEU A 393 -4.12 -16.79 -15.03
C LEU A 393 -4.61 -17.25 -13.66
N ILE A 394 -5.77 -16.75 -13.24
CA ILE A 394 -6.40 -17.12 -11.97
C ILE A 394 -7.67 -17.93 -12.28
N ASP A 395 -7.61 -19.24 -12.02
CA ASP A 395 -8.78 -20.11 -12.19
C ASP A 395 -9.73 -19.96 -10.99
N ALA A 396 -10.83 -19.23 -11.19
CA ALA A 396 -11.84 -18.97 -10.19
C ALA A 396 -13.24 -18.83 -10.80
N THR A 397 -14.26 -19.32 -10.08
CA THR A 397 -15.68 -19.15 -10.44
C THR A 397 -16.48 -18.64 -9.23
N PRO A 398 -17.04 -17.42 -9.26
CA PRO A 398 -16.90 -16.39 -10.32
C PRO A 398 -15.44 -15.91 -10.50
N SER A 399 -15.13 -15.24 -11.61
CA SER A 399 -13.75 -14.78 -11.89
C SER A 399 -13.20 -13.86 -10.79
N ALA A 400 -11.88 -13.81 -10.61
CA ALA A 400 -11.26 -12.99 -9.56
C ALA A 400 -11.63 -11.50 -9.70
N THR A 401 -11.59 -10.97 -10.92
CA THR A 401 -12.03 -9.60 -11.20
C THR A 401 -13.52 -9.39 -10.88
N LYS A 402 -14.39 -10.37 -11.12
CA LYS A 402 -15.80 -10.30 -10.72
C LYS A 402 -15.97 -10.29 -9.20
N GLN A 403 -15.26 -11.15 -8.47
CA GLN A 403 -15.26 -11.14 -7.00
C GLN A 403 -14.79 -9.80 -6.46
N MET A 404 -13.77 -9.18 -7.06
CA MET A 404 -13.30 -7.85 -6.68
C MET A 404 -14.29 -6.73 -7.03
N ALA A 405 -14.98 -6.84 -8.16
CA ALA A 405 -16.00 -5.88 -8.56
C ALA A 405 -17.24 -5.96 -7.64
N ASP A 406 -17.63 -7.16 -7.21
CA ASP A 406 -18.68 -7.39 -6.20
C ASP A 406 -18.21 -6.99 -4.79
N VAL A 407 -16.90 -7.09 -4.54
CA VAL A 407 -16.10 -6.37 -3.54
C VAL A 407 -16.52 -4.92 -3.30
N TYR A 408 -16.44 -4.25 -4.44
CA TYR A 408 -16.53 -2.82 -4.57
C TYR A 408 -17.99 -2.38 -4.60
N ALA A 409 -18.83 -2.96 -5.46
CA ALA A 409 -20.24 -2.60 -5.61
C ALA A 409 -21.07 -2.78 -4.32
#